data_AF-A0A2D5X7D7-F1
#
_entry.id   AF-A0A2D5X7D7-F1
#
_cell.length_a   1.000
_cell.length_b   1.000
_cell.length_c   1.000
_cell.angle_alpha   90.00
_cell.angle_beta   90.00
_cell.angle_gamma   90.00
#
_symmetry.space_group_name_H-M   'P 1'
#
loop_
_entity.id
_entity.type
_entity.pdbx_description
1 polymer ?
#
loop_
_entity_poly.entity_id
_entity_poly.type
_entity_poly.pdbx_seq_one_letter_code
_entity_poly.pdbx_strand_id
1 'polypeptide(L)'
;GLLRLVLTHHFTFFINSLCHMFGTRPYTDTNSARDNFMLAIFTWGEGYHNYHHFFQYDYRNGVKWWQYDPTKWLIAGLSKLGLTSDLRTVDDTTIKHAEVQMQFKRAQQQIDKATSEGLDIPQAMQNFQDRIKLEYDAFKQTVQEWQALKAKAVEMKKTDFADRLHEVDDKLKHEYIKVEQKIFEHNNNLKTAFRSIGFNNKAA
;
A
#
# COMPACT_ATOMS: atom_id res chain seq x y z
N GLY A 1 28.08 9.79 23.02
CA GLY A 1 28.14 10.90 23.98
C GLY A 1 26.89 11.75 23.88
N LEU A 2 26.51 12.42 24.97
CA LEU A 2 25.26 13.20 25.12
C LEU A 2 25.07 14.25 24.01
N LEU A 3 26.12 15.00 23.64
CA LEU A 3 26.06 16.02 22.60
C LEU A 3 25.58 15.48 21.23
N ARG A 4 26.06 14.29 20.84
CA ARG A 4 25.62 13.63 19.60
C ARG A 4 24.12 13.35 19.62
N LEU A 5 23.60 12.84 20.74
CA LEU A 5 22.17 12.53 20.89
C LEU A 5 21.33 13.81 20.82
N VAL A 6 21.72 14.86 21.54
CA VAL A 6 21.03 16.15 21.52
C VAL A 6 20.99 16.73 20.11
N LEU A 7 22.12 16.79 19.41
CA LEU A 7 22.18 17.30 18.04
C LEU A 7 21.35 16.46 17.07
N THR A 8 21.41 15.13 17.19
CA THR A 8 20.63 14.23 16.33
C THR A 8 19.13 14.49 16.51
N HIS A 9 18.64 14.54 17.75
CA HIS A 9 17.22 14.81 18.01
C HIS A 9 16.78 16.20 17.55
N HIS A 10 17.57 17.23 17.82
CA HIS A 10 17.23 18.59 17.37
C HIS A 10 17.17 18.66 15.84
N PHE A 11 18.10 18.02 15.15
CA PHE A 11 18.11 17.99 13.68
C PHE A 11 16.87 17.26 13.15
N THR A 12 16.56 16.07 13.68
CA THR A 12 15.36 15.30 13.29
C THR A 12 14.07 16.09 13.48
N PHE A 13 13.86 16.72 14.64
CA PHE A 13 12.64 17.50 14.92
C PHE A 13 12.59 18.82 14.14
N PHE A 14 13.73 19.46 13.92
CA PHE A 14 13.84 20.67 13.13
C PHE A 14 13.45 20.40 11.67
N ILE A 15 13.98 19.33 11.09
CA ILE A 15 13.62 18.88 9.74
C ILE A 15 12.13 18.58 9.64
N ASN A 16 11.57 17.86 10.62
CA ASN A 16 10.14 17.56 10.65
C ASN A 16 9.32 18.85 10.58
N SER A 17 9.69 19.86 11.38
CA SER A 17 9.04 21.17 11.34
C SER A 17 9.16 21.83 9.96
N LEU A 18 10.34 21.81 9.35
CA LEU A 18 10.56 22.39 8.02
C LEU A 18 9.74 21.69 6.91
N CYS A 19 9.66 20.35 6.93
CA CYS A 19 8.85 19.55 6.00
C CYS A 19 7.35 19.88 6.10
N HIS A 20 6.89 20.42 7.24
CA HIS A 20 5.50 20.87 7.43
C HIS A 20 5.30 22.36 7.19
N MET A 21 6.35 23.14 6.90
CA MET A 21 6.27 24.59 6.65
C MET A 21 6.57 24.96 5.20
N PHE A 22 7.62 24.39 4.61
CA PHE A 22 8.17 24.85 3.32
C PHE A 22 8.28 23.72 2.29
N GLY A 23 7.72 23.95 1.09
CA GLY A 23 7.76 23.01 -0.02
C GLY A 23 6.47 22.96 -0.82
N THR A 24 6.29 21.89 -1.58
CA THR A 24 5.11 21.66 -2.43
C THR A 24 4.24 20.53 -1.91
N ARG A 25 2.98 20.44 -2.35
CA ARG A 25 2.07 19.34 -1.96
C ARG A 25 1.53 18.59 -3.17
N PRO A 26 2.37 17.89 -3.94
CA PRO A 26 1.97 17.35 -5.23
C PRO A 26 0.88 16.26 -5.16
N TYR A 27 0.71 15.55 -4.05
CA TYR A 27 -0.18 14.38 -3.95
C TYR A 27 -1.43 14.60 -3.10
N THR A 28 -1.33 15.39 -2.02
CA THR A 28 -2.47 15.70 -1.16
C THR A 28 -2.29 17.01 -0.40
N ASP A 29 -3.39 17.69 -0.09
CA ASP A 29 -3.42 18.84 0.82
C ASP A 29 -4.23 18.60 2.10
N THR A 30 -4.61 17.34 2.37
CA THR A 30 -5.35 16.94 3.58
C THR A 30 -4.52 17.05 4.86
N ASN A 31 -3.19 17.12 4.74
CA ASN A 31 -2.26 17.31 5.84
C ASN A 31 -1.26 18.42 5.51
N SER A 32 -0.44 18.78 6.51
CA SER A 32 0.51 19.88 6.36
C SER A 32 1.83 19.50 5.68
N ALA A 33 2.09 18.20 5.45
CA ALA A 33 3.36 17.68 4.94
C ALA A 33 3.64 18.19 3.51
N ARG A 34 4.91 18.51 3.23
CA ARG A 34 5.36 19.09 1.96
C ARG A 34 6.60 18.37 1.45
N ASP A 35 6.71 18.29 0.13
CA ASP A 35 7.90 17.84 -0.58
C ASP A 35 8.88 18.99 -0.75
N ASN A 36 10.15 18.74 -0.40
CA ASN A 36 11.24 19.69 -0.50
C ASN A 36 12.56 18.98 -0.85
N PHE A 37 13.07 19.27 -2.05
CA PHE A 37 14.32 18.69 -2.57
C PHE A 37 15.54 19.04 -1.73
N MET A 38 15.65 20.29 -1.26
CA MET A 38 16.80 20.71 -0.44
C MET A 38 16.80 19.97 0.90
N LEU A 39 15.64 19.81 1.52
CA LEU A 39 15.53 18.99 2.72
C LEU A 39 15.92 17.55 2.42
N ALA A 40 15.48 16.96 1.31
CA ALA A 40 15.83 15.59 0.95
C ALA A 40 17.36 15.37 0.88
N ILE A 41 18.15 16.37 0.47
CA ILE A 41 19.62 16.29 0.50
C ILE A 41 20.13 16.20 1.94
N PHE A 42 19.71 17.10 2.82
CA PHE A 42 20.18 17.14 4.20
C PHE A 42 19.67 15.97 5.06
N THR A 43 18.56 15.36 4.65
CA THR A 43 17.85 14.32 5.40
C THR A 43 18.00 12.93 4.81
N TRP A 44 18.87 12.77 3.80
CA TRP A 44 19.07 11.48 3.14
C TRP A 44 17.80 10.88 2.52
N GLY A 45 16.93 11.73 1.97
CA GLY A 45 15.73 11.32 1.21
C GLY A 45 14.40 11.62 1.88
N GLU A 46 14.37 11.93 3.19
CA GLU A 46 13.14 12.17 3.97
C GLU A 46 12.42 13.49 3.62
N GLY A 47 12.95 14.28 2.68
CA GLY A 47 12.38 15.57 2.29
C GLY A 47 11.12 15.48 1.43
N TYR A 48 10.78 14.32 0.87
CA TYR A 48 9.55 14.11 0.09
C TYR A 48 8.38 13.71 1.01
N HIS A 49 8.10 14.60 1.95
CA HIS A 49 7.19 14.30 3.06
C HIS A 49 5.72 14.23 2.62
N ASN A 50 5.31 14.96 1.57
CA ASN A 50 3.96 14.87 1.05
C ASN A 50 3.70 13.51 0.40
N TYR A 51 4.68 12.98 -0.33
CA TYR A 51 4.62 11.61 -0.86
C TYR A 51 4.54 10.59 0.28
N HIS A 52 5.50 10.65 1.21
CA HIS A 52 5.63 9.69 2.30
C HIS A 52 4.36 9.61 3.15
N HIS A 53 3.77 10.75 3.53
CA HIS A 53 2.54 10.76 4.32
C HIS A 53 1.31 10.24 3.57
N PHE A 54 1.25 10.45 2.26
CA PHE A 54 0.11 10.01 1.46
C PHE A 54 0.21 8.53 1.07
N PHE A 55 1.42 8.05 0.77
CA PHE A 55 1.72 6.69 0.33
C PHE A 55 2.65 5.97 1.32
N GLN A 56 2.31 6.00 2.61
CA GLN A 56 3.13 5.49 3.72
C GLN A 56 3.59 4.02 3.63
N TYR A 57 2.98 3.21 2.76
CA TYR A 57 3.33 1.82 2.57
C TYR A 57 4.37 1.60 1.45
N ASP A 58 4.72 2.63 0.69
CA ASP A 58 5.81 2.56 -0.28
C ASP A 58 7.15 2.64 0.46
N TYR A 59 8.10 1.78 0.12
CA TYR A 59 9.43 1.81 0.74
C TYR A 59 10.25 3.06 0.35
N ARG A 60 9.85 3.77 -0.71
CA ARG A 60 10.53 4.95 -1.25
C ARG A 60 9.95 6.23 -0.63
N ASN A 61 10.82 7.16 -0.27
CA ASN A 61 10.39 8.52 0.04
C ASN A 61 10.30 9.35 -1.26
N GLY A 62 11.34 9.28 -2.08
CA GLY A 62 11.39 9.90 -3.41
C GLY A 62 10.99 8.90 -4.49
N VAL A 63 9.75 8.95 -4.94
CA VAL A 63 9.20 8.02 -5.94
C VAL A 63 9.77 8.19 -7.35
N LYS A 64 10.12 9.40 -7.76
CA LYS A 64 10.66 9.66 -9.10
C LYS A 64 12.12 9.20 -9.18
N TRP A 65 12.54 8.77 -10.36
CA TRP A 65 13.92 8.29 -10.58
C TRP A 65 14.97 9.39 -10.28
N TRP A 66 14.64 10.65 -10.55
CA TRP A 66 15.51 11.81 -10.32
C TRP A 66 15.42 12.36 -8.90
N GLN A 67 14.46 11.91 -8.08
CA GLN A 67 14.34 12.34 -6.70
C GLN A 67 15.45 11.70 -5.87
N TYR A 68 16.29 12.56 -5.28
CA TYR A 68 17.39 12.19 -4.40
C TYR A 68 16.89 11.45 -3.16
N ASP A 69 17.09 10.14 -3.14
CA ASP A 69 16.68 9.28 -2.05
C ASP A 69 17.70 8.12 -1.93
N PRO A 70 18.78 8.34 -1.17
CA PRO A 70 19.81 7.33 -0.93
C PRO A 70 19.29 6.09 -0.23
N THR A 71 18.32 6.22 0.68
CA THR A 71 17.78 5.09 1.43
C THR A 71 17.00 4.15 0.50
N LYS A 72 16.24 4.69 -0.46
CA LYS A 72 15.63 3.91 -1.57
C LYS A 72 16.67 3.08 -2.32
N TRP A 73 17.80 3.67 -2.71
CA TRP A 73 18.81 2.96 -3.48
C TRP A 73 19.52 1.89 -2.64
N LEU A 74 19.79 2.19 -1.37
CA LEU A 74 20.37 1.24 -0.42
C LEU A 74 19.44 0.03 -0.24
N ILE A 75 18.16 0.25 0.08
CA ILE A 75 17.17 -0.82 0.28
C ILE A 75 17.02 -1.67 -0.99
N ALA A 76 16.93 -1.03 -2.16
CA ALA A 76 16.86 -1.76 -3.43
C ALA A 76 18.14 -2.59 -3.70
N GLY A 77 19.32 -2.06 -3.35
CA GLY A 77 20.58 -2.78 -3.43
C GLY A 77 20.63 -3.99 -2.50
N LEU A 78 20.22 -3.82 -1.25
CA LEU A 78 20.12 -4.91 -0.26
C LEU A 78 19.14 -5.99 -0.71
N SER A 79 18.04 -5.61 -1.36
CA SER A 79 17.08 -6.58 -1.88
C SER A 79 17.66 -7.41 -3.01
N LYS A 80 18.45 -6.80 -3.91
CA LYS A 80 19.18 -7.54 -4.96
C LYS A 80 20.21 -8.52 -4.40
N LEU A 81 20.75 -8.26 -3.21
CA LEU A 81 21.67 -9.15 -2.50
C LEU A 81 20.94 -10.24 -1.69
N GLY A 82 19.60 -10.25 -1.68
CA GLY A 82 18.79 -11.19 -0.90
C GLY A 82 18.73 -10.88 0.60
N LEU A 83 19.19 -9.69 1.02
CA LEU A 83 19.15 -9.27 2.43
C LEU A 83 17.78 -8.71 2.83
N THR A 84 16.97 -8.29 1.86
CA THR A 84 15.58 -7.86 2.05
C THR A 84 14.69 -8.39 0.92
N SER A 85 13.43 -8.68 1.23
CA SER A 85 12.41 -9.14 0.29
C SER A 85 11.14 -8.30 0.38
N ASP A 86 10.20 -8.52 -0.55
CA ASP A 86 8.83 -7.99 -0.47
C ASP A 86 8.75 -6.45 -0.36
N LEU A 87 9.61 -5.75 -1.09
CA LEU A 87 9.57 -4.29 -1.17
C LEU A 87 8.22 -3.84 -1.72
N ARG A 88 7.47 -3.12 -0.89
CA ARG A 88 6.16 -2.59 -1.25
C ARG A 88 6.31 -1.30 -2.04
N THR A 89 5.65 -1.22 -3.18
CA THR A 89 5.60 -0.02 -4.02
C THR A 89 4.16 0.32 -4.36
N VAL A 90 3.91 1.61 -4.55
CA VAL A 90 2.65 2.10 -5.11
C VAL A 90 2.75 2.04 -6.63
N ASP A 91 1.65 1.63 -7.29
CA ASP A 91 1.55 1.65 -8.74
C ASP A 91 1.69 3.08 -9.29
N ASP A 92 2.47 3.26 -10.36
CA ASP A 92 2.68 4.57 -11.00
C ASP A 92 1.38 5.24 -11.44
N THR A 93 0.38 4.46 -11.84
CA THR A 93 -0.97 4.97 -12.18
C THR A 93 -1.67 5.59 -10.97
N THR A 94 -1.55 4.99 -9.79
CA THR A 94 -2.12 5.51 -8.54
C THR A 94 -1.43 6.82 -8.13
N ILE A 95 -0.11 6.87 -8.27
CA ILE A 95 0.69 8.06 -7.96
C ILE A 95 0.31 9.19 -8.92
N LYS A 96 0.27 8.89 -10.22
CA LYS A 96 -0.08 9.86 -11.26
C LYS A 96 -1.50 10.38 -11.10
N HIS A 97 -2.43 9.51 -10.70
CA HIS A 97 -3.78 9.90 -10.37
C HIS A 97 -3.82 10.98 -9.29
N ALA A 98 -3.13 10.77 -8.17
CA ALA A 98 -3.08 11.74 -7.08
C ALA A 98 -2.46 13.08 -7.51
N GLU A 99 -1.37 13.03 -8.30
CA GLU A 99 -0.74 14.24 -8.85
C GLU A 99 -1.70 15.05 -9.71
N VAL A 100 -2.37 14.38 -10.66
CA VAL A 100 -3.29 15.02 -11.60
C VAL A 100 -4.50 15.59 -10.87
N GLN A 101 -5.05 14.85 -9.90
CA GLN A 101 -6.14 15.34 -9.06
C GLN A 101 -5.76 16.63 -8.31
N MET A 102 -4.56 16.71 -7.75
CA MET A 102 -4.06 17.92 -7.09
C MET A 102 -3.79 19.06 -8.07
N GLN A 103 -3.35 18.77 -9.30
CA GLN A 103 -3.17 19.77 -10.35
C GLN A 103 -4.51 20.42 -10.73
N PHE A 104 -5.55 19.62 -11.00
CA PHE A 104 -6.88 20.13 -11.29
C PHE A 104 -7.45 20.95 -10.12
N LYS A 105 -7.31 20.45 -8.89
CA LYS A 105 -7.76 21.18 -7.69
C LYS A 105 -7.10 22.56 -7.59
N ARG A 106 -5.79 22.66 -7.83
CA ARG A 106 -5.06 23.93 -7.81
C ARG A 106 -5.46 24.85 -8.95
N ALA A 107 -5.64 24.32 -10.15
CA ALA A 107 -6.09 25.10 -11.30
C ALA A 107 -7.45 25.76 -11.00
N GLN A 108 -8.39 24.99 -10.48
CA GLN A 108 -9.70 25.50 -10.07
C GLN A 108 -9.58 26.59 -8.99
N GLN A 109 -8.76 26.38 -7.96
CA GLN A 109 -8.53 27.39 -6.92
C GLN A 109 -7.94 28.70 -7.46
N GLN A 110 -7.04 28.64 -8.44
CA GLN A 110 -6.46 29.83 -9.07
C GLN A 110 -7.51 30.59 -9.89
N ILE A 111 -8.36 29.86 -10.61
CA ILE A 111 -9.50 30.42 -11.36
C ILE A 111 -10.49 31.10 -10.41
N ASP A 112 -10.89 30.42 -9.34
CA ASP A 112 -11.85 30.95 -8.37
C ASP A 112 -11.31 32.23 -7.72
N LYS A 113 -10.02 32.22 -7.37
CA LYS A 113 -9.33 33.40 -6.84
C LYS A 113 -9.33 34.56 -7.84
N ALA A 114 -8.90 34.34 -9.08
CA ALA A 114 -8.86 35.39 -10.10
C ALA A 114 -10.25 35.99 -10.37
N THR A 115 -11.29 35.15 -10.41
CA THR A 115 -12.67 35.57 -10.59
C THR A 115 -13.16 36.42 -9.39
N SER A 116 -12.80 36.02 -8.17
CA SER A 116 -13.18 36.75 -6.95
C SER A 116 -12.49 38.11 -6.81
N GLU A 117 -11.31 38.28 -7.41
CA GLU A 117 -10.55 39.53 -7.42
C GLU A 117 -11.02 40.50 -8.52
N GLY A 118 -12.08 40.17 -9.27
CA GLY A 118 -12.69 41.04 -10.26
C GLY A 118 -11.91 41.17 -11.58
N LEU A 119 -10.96 40.27 -11.84
CA LEU A 119 -10.36 40.16 -13.17
C LEU A 119 -11.44 39.70 -14.16
N ASP A 120 -11.70 40.51 -15.17
CA ASP A 120 -12.55 40.12 -16.30
C ASP A 120 -11.84 39.00 -17.07
N ILE A 121 -12.30 37.77 -16.85
CA ILE A 121 -11.77 36.58 -17.50
C ILE A 121 -12.31 36.60 -18.93
N PRO A 122 -11.46 36.76 -19.97
CA PRO A 122 -11.93 36.82 -21.35
C PRO A 122 -12.76 35.58 -21.69
N GLN A 123 -13.76 35.71 -22.58
CA GLN A 123 -14.62 34.58 -22.98
C GLN A 123 -13.82 33.33 -23.41
N ALA A 124 -12.66 33.51 -24.04
CA ALA A 124 -11.75 32.42 -24.39
C ALA A 124 -11.24 31.62 -23.18
N MET A 125 -11.04 32.29 -22.04
CA MET A 125 -10.63 31.69 -20.78
C MET A 125 -11.80 31.03 -20.04
N GLN A 126 -13.04 31.55 -20.16
CA GLN A 126 -14.24 30.82 -19.70
C GLN A 126 -14.43 29.49 -20.48
N ASN A 127 -14.33 29.52 -21.80
CA ASN A 127 -14.43 28.31 -22.62
C ASN A 127 -13.32 27.30 -22.28
N PHE A 128 -12.12 27.79 -21.93
CA PHE A 128 -11.03 26.95 -21.44
C PHE A 128 -11.36 26.33 -20.07
N GLN A 129 -11.94 27.09 -19.14
CA GLN A 129 -12.38 26.59 -17.84
C GLN A 129 -13.42 25.47 -17.99
N ASP A 130 -14.43 25.67 -18.83
CA ASP A 130 -15.47 24.67 -19.08
C ASP A 130 -14.88 23.38 -19.65
N ARG A 131 -13.93 23.50 -20.57
CA ARG A 131 -13.21 22.35 -21.12
C ARG A 131 -12.38 21.63 -20.06
N ILE A 132 -11.63 22.35 -19.23
CA ILE A 132 -10.83 21.78 -18.14
C ILE A 132 -11.73 21.04 -17.15
N LYS A 133 -12.90 21.61 -16.84
CA LYS A 133 -13.87 20.98 -15.94
C LYS A 133 -14.46 19.70 -16.54
N LEU A 134 -14.82 19.72 -17.83
CA LEU A 134 -15.28 18.53 -18.54
C LEU A 134 -14.23 17.40 -18.53
N GLU A 135 -12.98 17.74 -18.86
CA GLU A 135 -11.86 16.79 -18.83
C GLU A 135 -11.60 16.26 -17.41
N TYR A 136 -11.74 17.10 -16.39
CA TYR A 136 -11.62 16.69 -15.00
C TYR A 136 -12.72 15.70 -14.59
N ASP A 137 -13.96 15.95 -14.99
CA ASP A 137 -15.08 15.06 -14.69
C ASP A 137 -14.92 13.71 -15.40
N ALA A 138 -14.51 13.71 -16.68
CA ALA A 138 -14.19 12.50 -17.44
C ALA A 138 -13.03 11.71 -16.81
N PHE A 139 -11.98 12.41 -16.35
CA PHE A 139 -10.88 11.81 -15.60
C PHE A 139 -11.37 11.16 -14.31
N LYS A 140 -12.22 11.86 -13.54
CA LYS A 140 -12.81 11.33 -12.30
C LYS A 140 -13.60 10.05 -12.54
N GLN A 141 -14.38 10.00 -13.62
CA GLN A 141 -15.12 8.80 -13.99
C GLN A 141 -14.17 7.63 -14.30
N THR A 142 -13.14 7.88 -15.11
CA THR A 142 -12.11 6.87 -15.43
C THR A 142 -11.47 6.28 -14.17
N VAL A 143 -11.23 7.12 -13.16
CA VAL A 143 -10.66 6.71 -11.87
C VAL A 143 -11.63 5.83 -11.09
N GLN A 144 -12.91 6.20 -11.04
CA GLN A 144 -13.94 5.42 -10.38
C GLN A 144 -14.09 4.03 -11.01
N GLU A 145 -14.06 3.95 -12.34
CA GLU A 145 -14.06 2.69 -13.08
C GLU A 145 -12.85 1.82 -12.72
N TRP A 146 -11.65 2.41 -12.68
CA TRP A 146 -10.43 1.71 -12.27
C TRP A 146 -10.50 1.21 -10.82
N GLN A 147 -11.01 2.01 -9.88
CA GLN A 147 -11.21 1.60 -8.48
C GLN A 147 -12.21 0.45 -8.36
N ALA A 148 -13.32 0.51 -9.11
CA ALA A 148 -14.31 -0.55 -9.15
C ALA A 148 -13.72 -1.87 -9.68
N LEU A 149 -12.89 -1.81 -10.72
CA LEU A 149 -12.17 -2.97 -11.25
C LEU A 149 -11.20 -3.56 -10.21
N LYS A 150 -10.43 -2.72 -9.50
CA LYS A 150 -9.54 -3.18 -8.42
C LYS A 150 -10.34 -3.86 -7.30
N ALA A 151 -11.44 -3.26 -6.85
CA ALA A 151 -12.29 -3.85 -5.81
C ALA A 151 -12.86 -5.20 -6.25
N LYS A 152 -13.36 -5.29 -7.49
CA LYS A 152 -13.85 -6.55 -8.07
C LYS A 152 -12.75 -7.60 -8.10
N ALA A 153 -11.52 -7.24 -8.49
CA ALA A 153 -10.40 -8.17 -8.51
C ALA A 153 -10.02 -8.71 -7.13
N VAL A 154 -10.07 -7.87 -6.08
CA VAL A 154 -9.83 -8.31 -4.70
C VAL A 154 -10.91 -9.27 -4.24
N GLU A 155 -12.18 -8.99 -4.52
CA GLU A 155 -13.29 -9.86 -4.13
C GLU A 155 -13.24 -11.22 -4.84
N MET A 156 -12.92 -11.24 -6.14
CA MET A 156 -12.72 -12.47 -6.89
C MET A 156 -11.58 -13.32 -6.34
N LYS A 157 -10.48 -12.69 -5.89
CA LYS A 157 -9.36 -13.43 -5.26
C LYS A 157 -9.72 -13.98 -3.89
N LYS A 158 -10.50 -13.24 -3.10
CA LYS A 158 -10.95 -13.65 -1.77
C LYS A 158 -11.88 -14.87 -1.86
N THR A 159 -12.80 -14.85 -2.81
CA THR A 159 -13.72 -15.96 -3.08
C THR A 159 -12.96 -17.20 -3.57
N ASP A 160 -12.09 -17.08 -4.58
CA ASP A 160 -11.24 -18.20 -5.04
C ASP A 160 -10.40 -18.82 -3.91
N PHE A 161 -9.84 -17.97 -3.03
CA PHE A 161 -9.08 -18.47 -1.88
C PHE A 161 -9.95 -19.23 -0.86
N ALA A 162 -11.15 -18.73 -0.57
CA ALA A 162 -12.09 -19.42 0.31
C ALA A 162 -12.49 -20.78 -0.27
N ASP A 163 -12.80 -20.85 -1.56
CA ASP A 163 -13.19 -22.10 -2.23
C ASP A 163 -12.05 -23.14 -2.17
N ARG A 164 -10.81 -22.72 -2.42
CA ARG A 164 -9.62 -23.59 -2.29
C ARG A 164 -9.41 -24.09 -0.86
N LEU A 165 -9.64 -23.24 0.16
CA LEU A 165 -9.53 -23.65 1.55
C LEU A 165 -10.57 -24.72 1.90
N HIS A 166 -11.82 -24.53 1.45
CA HIS A 166 -12.89 -25.52 1.63
C HIS A 166 -12.54 -26.85 0.96
N GLU A 167 -12.02 -26.83 -0.27
CA GLU A 167 -11.60 -28.03 -0.99
C GLU A 167 -10.49 -28.80 -0.24
N VAL A 168 -9.51 -28.08 0.32
CA VAL A 168 -8.43 -28.70 1.11
C VAL A 168 -8.97 -29.30 2.41
N ASP A 169 -9.85 -28.59 3.11
CA ASP A 169 -10.46 -29.06 4.36
C ASP A 169 -11.26 -30.36 4.14
N ASP A 170 -12.07 -30.41 3.08
CA ASP A 170 -12.86 -31.59 2.73
C ASP A 170 -11.97 -32.79 2.37
N LYS A 171 -10.88 -32.56 1.61
CA LYS A 171 -9.90 -33.61 1.29
C LYS A 171 -9.22 -34.15 2.55
N LEU A 172 -8.80 -33.26 3.45
CA LEU A 172 -8.14 -33.67 4.69
C LEU A 172 -9.08 -34.44 5.62
N LYS A 173 -10.33 -33.99 5.79
CA LYS A 173 -11.36 -34.73 6.53
C LYS A 173 -11.53 -36.15 6.00
N HIS A 174 -11.58 -36.31 4.69
CA HIS A 174 -11.71 -37.63 4.08
C HIS A 174 -10.51 -38.53 4.38
N GLU A 175 -9.28 -38.00 4.30
CA GLU A 175 -8.08 -38.76 4.64
C GLU A 175 -8.00 -39.09 6.14
N TYR A 176 -8.40 -38.18 7.03
CA TYR A 176 -8.48 -38.45 8.47
C TYR A 176 -9.43 -39.61 8.79
N ILE A 177 -10.62 -39.63 8.19
CA ILE A 177 -11.59 -40.72 8.38
C ILE A 177 -10.98 -42.07 7.95
N LYS A 178 -10.24 -42.13 6.83
CA LYS A 178 -9.55 -43.36 6.41
C LYS A 178 -8.50 -43.81 7.42
N VAL A 179 -7.75 -42.88 8.00
CA VAL A 179 -6.74 -43.19 9.02
C VAL A 179 -7.41 -43.70 10.29
N GLU A 180 -8.49 -43.05 10.74
CA GLU A 180 -9.26 -43.51 11.90
C GLU A 180 -9.80 -44.93 11.69
N GLN A 181 -10.40 -45.21 10.52
CA GLN A 181 -10.88 -46.55 10.17
C GLN A 181 -9.76 -47.59 10.27
N LYS A 182 -8.57 -47.30 9.71
CA LYS A 182 -7.41 -48.19 9.82
C LYS A 182 -6.98 -48.40 11.27
N ILE A 183 -7.02 -47.38 12.13
CA ILE A 183 -6.70 -47.52 13.55
C ILE A 183 -7.69 -48.47 14.24
N PHE A 184 -9.01 -48.30 13.98
CA PHE A 184 -10.03 -49.19 14.53
C PHE A 184 -9.87 -50.63 14.02
N GLU A 185 -9.57 -50.83 12.74
CA GLU A 185 -9.27 -52.15 12.17
C GLU A 185 -8.05 -52.78 12.84
N HIS A 186 -6.97 -52.02 13.04
CA HIS A 186 -5.76 -52.53 13.70
C HIS A 186 -6.04 -52.99 15.14
N ASN A 187 -6.83 -52.22 15.89
CA ASN A 187 -7.27 -52.60 17.24
C ASN A 187 -8.10 -53.90 17.23
N ASN A 188 -9.04 -54.05 16.28
CA ASN A 188 -9.85 -55.26 16.14
C ASN A 188 -9.01 -56.48 15.76
N ASN A 189 -8.06 -56.31 14.84
CA ASN A 189 -7.12 -57.36 14.44
C ASN A 189 -6.26 -57.81 15.63
N LEU A 190 -5.75 -56.87 16.42
CA LEU A 190 -4.98 -57.14 17.63
C LEU A 190 -5.82 -57.90 18.66
N LYS A 191 -7.05 -57.47 18.94
CA LYS A 191 -7.98 -58.21 19.81
C LYS A 191 -8.23 -59.64 19.33
N THR A 192 -8.37 -59.83 18.02
CA THR A 192 -8.58 -61.16 17.41
C THR A 192 -7.34 -62.05 17.56
N ALA A 193 -6.14 -61.49 17.36
CA ALA A 193 -4.87 -62.20 17.56
C ALA A 193 -4.65 -62.61 19.03
N PHE A 194 -5.02 -61.78 20.00
CA PHE A 194 -4.96 -62.16 21.42
C PHE A 194 -5.95 -63.29 21.76
N ARG A 195 -7.16 -63.27 21.18
CA ARG A 195 -8.14 -64.33 21.37
C ARG A 195 -7.67 -65.68 20.81
N SER A 196 -6.95 -65.69 19.68
CA SER A 196 -6.51 -66.95 19.05
C SER A 196 -5.46 -67.71 19.86
N ILE A 197 -4.74 -67.05 20.76
CA ILE A 197 -3.77 -67.66 21.68
C ILE A 197 -4.34 -67.91 23.10
N GLY A 198 -5.68 -67.83 23.26
CA GLY A 198 -6.36 -68.13 24.52
C GLY A 198 -6.39 -66.99 25.55
N PHE A 199 -5.90 -65.79 25.19
CA PHE A 199 -6.02 -64.60 26.04
C PHE A 199 -7.41 -63.98 25.87
N ASN A 200 -8.33 -64.33 26.77
CA ASN A 200 -9.64 -63.67 26.85
C ASN A 200 -9.54 -62.46 27.78
N ASN A 201 -9.38 -61.27 27.21
CA ASN A 201 -9.36 -60.03 27.96
C ASN A 201 -10.78 -59.74 28.50
N LYS A 202 -11.09 -60.23 29.70
CA LYS A 202 -12.21 -59.73 30.52
C LYS A 202 -11.67 -58.62 31.42
N ALA A 203 -11.61 -57.38 30.92
CA ALA A 203 -11.62 -56.19 31.78
C ALA A 203 -11.79 -54.89 30.98
N ALA A 204 -12.69 -54.06 31.52
CA ALA A 204 -13.00 -52.65 31.24
C ALA A 204 -13.67 -52.32 29.90
#